data_AF-A0AAD9QJU1-F1
#
_entry.id   AF-A0AAD9QJU1-F1
#
_cell.length_a   1.000
_cell.length_b   1.000
_cell.length_c   1.000
_cell.angle_alpha   90.00
_cell.angle_beta   90.00
_cell.angle_gamma   90.00
#
_symmetry.space_group_name_H-M   'P 1'
#
loop_
_entity.id
_entity.type
_entity.pdbx_description
1 polymer ?
#
loop_
_entity_poly.entity_id
_entity_poly.type
_entity_poly.pdbx_seq_one_letter_code
_entity_poly.pdbx_strand_id
1 'polypeptide(L)'
;MTLEDCLQEQERTLHDSSFEYSWALPRIRHAHNGGEIRLLTARRYTCDGFDAQTNTVYEFNGCFWHGCPMCFPNRTEPHARLCDLTMDDVYQTHQQKLTTLRQAVQGDEQIRYYDFKSLYPHVNKYCPYPVGHPTIITQPSIEHGLAHWFGVAPVTILLPRDLYHPVLHYRCKDKLIFPLCAACVDTLVDAPLLQKVQYVCDHAPCERALTGT
;
A
#
# COMPACT_ATOMS: atom_id res chain seq x y z
N MET A 1 -5.89 -10.04 -15.32
CA MET A 1 -7.15 -10.64 -14.86
C MET A 1 -8.25 -9.62 -15.06
N THR A 2 -9.37 -10.02 -15.66
CA THR A 2 -10.52 -9.15 -15.97
C THR A 2 -11.51 -9.15 -14.80
N LEU A 3 -12.52 -8.25 -14.83
CA LEU A 3 -13.62 -8.27 -13.85
C LEU A 3 -14.43 -9.58 -13.95
N GLU A 4 -14.62 -10.12 -15.15
CA GLU A 4 -15.25 -11.42 -15.39
C GLU A 4 -14.51 -12.55 -14.67
N ASP A 5 -13.18 -12.56 -14.73
CA ASP A 5 -12.36 -13.54 -14.00
C ASP A 5 -12.54 -13.42 -12.48
N CYS A 6 -12.74 -12.20 -11.95
CA CYS A 6 -12.96 -11.97 -10.52
C CYS A 6 -14.36 -12.42 -10.07
N LEU A 7 -15.38 -12.14 -10.89
CA LEU A 7 -16.77 -12.53 -10.61
C LEU A 7 -16.97 -14.05 -10.73
N GLN A 8 -16.31 -14.71 -11.71
CA GLN A 8 -16.32 -16.16 -11.82
C GLN A 8 -15.69 -16.85 -10.60
N GLU A 9 -14.60 -16.27 -10.07
CA GLU A 9 -14.00 -16.78 -8.83
C GLU A 9 -14.97 -16.61 -7.65
N GLN A 10 -15.67 -15.48 -7.56
CA GLN A 10 -16.71 -15.25 -6.55
C GLN A 10 -17.88 -16.26 -6.65
N GLU A 11 -18.40 -16.53 -7.86
CA GLU A 11 -19.46 -17.52 -8.08
C GLU A 11 -19.01 -18.94 -7.70
N ARG A 12 -17.75 -19.31 -7.99
CA ARG A 12 -17.19 -20.59 -7.56
C ARG A 12 -17.18 -20.72 -6.04
N THR A 13 -16.83 -19.66 -5.31
CA THR A 13 -16.83 -19.68 -3.84
C THR A 13 -18.24 -19.77 -3.22
N LEU A 14 -19.28 -19.37 -3.94
CA LEU A 14 -20.67 -19.51 -3.48
C LEU A 14 -21.19 -20.95 -3.62
N HIS A 15 -20.63 -21.74 -4.54
CA HIS A 15 -21.11 -23.08 -4.87
C HIS A 15 -20.31 -24.24 -4.25
N ASP A 16 -19.11 -23.99 -3.72
CA ASP A 16 -18.31 -24.99 -3.03
C ASP A 16 -18.30 -24.72 -1.51
N SER A 17 -19.16 -25.43 -0.77
CA SER A 17 -19.25 -25.32 0.70
C SER A 17 -18.05 -25.90 1.46
N SER A 18 -17.12 -26.58 0.76
CA SER A 18 -15.83 -27.01 1.32
C SER A 18 -14.73 -25.96 1.16
N PHE A 19 -15.01 -24.91 0.38
CA PHE A 19 -14.19 -23.71 0.30
C PHE A 19 -14.46 -22.82 1.52
N GLU A 20 -13.89 -23.19 2.67
CA GLU A 20 -13.86 -22.31 3.83
C GLU A 20 -13.11 -21.03 3.45
N TYR A 21 -13.73 -19.89 3.74
CA TYR A 21 -13.22 -18.55 3.49
C TYR A 21 -11.95 -18.32 4.32
N SER A 22 -10.83 -18.90 3.90
CA SER A 22 -9.55 -18.73 4.57
C SER A 22 -8.92 -17.43 4.09
N TRP A 23 -9.58 -16.27 4.20
CA TRP A 23 -8.93 -14.94 4.11
C TRP A 23 -7.99 -14.73 2.89
N ALA A 24 -8.12 -15.54 1.84
CA ALA A 24 -7.12 -15.77 0.80
C ALA A 24 -7.46 -15.07 -0.52
N LEU A 25 -8.36 -14.08 -0.47
CA LEU A 25 -8.27 -12.91 -1.32
C LEU A 25 -8.40 -11.70 -0.39
N PRO A 26 -7.36 -10.88 -0.23
CA PRO A 26 -7.50 -9.64 0.51
C PRO A 26 -8.62 -8.83 -0.11
N ARG A 27 -9.49 -8.34 0.78
CA ARG A 27 -10.73 -7.63 0.45
C ARG A 27 -10.56 -6.57 -0.63
N ILE A 28 -9.39 -5.95 -0.71
CA ILE A 28 -9.02 -5.00 -1.75
C ILE A 28 -7.86 -5.57 -2.55
N ARG A 29 -8.08 -5.80 -3.85
CA ARG A 29 -7.03 -6.16 -4.81
C ARG A 29 -6.33 -4.93 -5.32
N HIS A 30 -5.02 -5.00 -5.46
CA HIS A 30 -4.16 -3.90 -5.93
C HIS A 30 -2.87 -4.46 -6.52
N ALA A 31 -1.97 -3.60 -7.02
CA ALA A 31 -0.74 -4.00 -7.70
C ALA A 31 0.08 -5.10 -7.00
N HIS A 32 0.26 -5.00 -5.68
CA HIS A 32 1.02 -5.96 -4.87
C HIS A 32 0.20 -7.13 -4.33
N ASN A 33 -1.05 -7.25 -4.78
CA ASN A 33 -2.04 -8.05 -4.11
C ASN A 33 -3.10 -8.61 -5.06
N GLY A 34 -2.69 -9.61 -5.83
CA GLY A 34 -3.49 -10.16 -6.92
C GLY A 34 -3.40 -9.35 -8.22
N GLY A 35 -2.59 -8.29 -8.28
CA GLY A 35 -2.32 -7.47 -9.46
C GLY A 35 -3.30 -6.31 -9.69
N GLU A 36 -2.92 -5.37 -10.55
CA GLU A 36 -3.81 -4.27 -10.97
C GLU A 36 -4.97 -4.80 -11.83
N ILE A 37 -6.17 -4.30 -11.53
CA ILE A 37 -7.39 -4.66 -12.25
C ILE A 37 -7.65 -3.64 -13.36
N ARG A 38 -8.04 -4.14 -14.53
CA ARG A 38 -8.55 -3.33 -15.64
C ARG A 38 -10.06 -3.45 -15.65
N LEU A 39 -10.74 -2.35 -15.35
CA LEU A 39 -12.20 -2.30 -15.43
C LEU A 39 -12.64 -2.57 -16.87
N LEU A 40 -13.64 -3.45 -17.03
CA LEU A 40 -14.00 -4.04 -18.34
C LEU A 40 -14.44 -3.01 -19.38
N THR A 41 -15.00 -1.89 -18.96
CA THR A 41 -15.52 -0.84 -19.86
C THR A 41 -14.44 0.15 -20.31
N ALA A 42 -13.39 0.34 -19.51
CA ALA A 42 -12.29 1.26 -19.79
C ALA A 42 -10.96 0.50 -19.88
N ARG A 43 -10.82 -0.35 -20.90
CA ARG A 43 -9.61 -1.18 -21.18
C ARG A 43 -8.27 -0.40 -21.29
N ARG A 44 -8.31 0.94 -21.15
CA ARG A 44 -7.14 1.83 -21.16
C ARG A 44 -6.58 2.14 -19.77
N TYR A 45 -7.35 2.00 -18.69
CA TYR A 45 -6.90 2.42 -17.35
C TYR A 45 -6.90 1.25 -16.37
N THR A 46 -5.81 1.14 -15.61
CA THR A 46 -5.74 0.31 -14.42
C THR A 46 -6.17 1.13 -13.21
N CYS A 47 -6.81 0.48 -12.23
CA CYS A 47 -7.16 1.09 -10.95
C CYS A 47 -6.17 0.70 -9.86
N ASP A 48 -5.98 1.60 -8.88
CA ASP A 48 -5.07 1.36 -7.75
C ASP A 48 -5.60 0.28 -6.80
N GLY A 49 -6.93 0.21 -6.61
CA GLY A 49 -7.56 -0.80 -5.77
C GLY A 49 -8.97 -1.17 -6.23
N PHE A 50 -9.38 -2.41 -5.99
CA PHE A 50 -10.75 -2.87 -6.26
C PHE A 50 -11.22 -3.85 -5.19
N ASP A 51 -12.41 -3.59 -4.65
CA ASP A 51 -13.14 -4.48 -3.75
C ASP A 51 -14.34 -5.06 -4.50
N ALA A 52 -14.24 -6.35 -4.86
CA ALA A 52 -15.28 -7.07 -5.58
C ALA A 52 -16.57 -7.25 -4.75
N GLN A 53 -16.45 -7.32 -3.42
CA GLN A 53 -17.60 -7.56 -2.54
C GLN A 53 -18.54 -6.35 -2.51
N THR A 54 -17.96 -5.15 -2.54
CA THR A 54 -18.71 -3.89 -2.51
C THR A 54 -18.76 -3.21 -3.87
N ASN A 55 -18.29 -3.89 -4.91
CA ASN A 55 -18.14 -3.36 -6.26
C ASN A 55 -17.50 -1.96 -6.29
N THR A 56 -16.47 -1.76 -5.45
CA THR A 56 -15.88 -0.44 -5.18
C THR A 56 -14.45 -0.35 -5.73
N VAL A 57 -14.22 0.63 -6.59
CA VAL A 57 -12.90 1.02 -7.11
C VAL A 57 -12.30 2.10 -6.23
N TYR A 58 -11.03 1.94 -5.88
CA TYR A 58 -10.22 2.93 -5.16
C TYR A 58 -9.17 3.51 -6.09
N GLU A 59 -9.11 4.84 -6.14
CA GLU A 59 -8.14 5.61 -6.92
C GLU A 59 -7.45 6.62 -6.00
N PHE A 60 -6.12 6.59 -5.98
CA PHE A 60 -5.28 7.36 -5.09
C PHE A 60 -4.40 8.31 -5.89
N ASN A 61 -4.83 9.55 -6.06
CA ASN A 61 -4.09 10.51 -6.86
C ASN A 61 -3.06 11.27 -6.03
N GLY A 62 -1.82 11.31 -6.49
CA GLY A 62 -0.80 12.20 -5.94
C GLY A 62 -0.93 13.61 -6.52
N CYS A 63 -0.97 14.64 -5.66
CA CYS A 63 -1.15 16.03 -6.11
C CYS A 63 -0.16 16.52 -7.18
N PHE A 64 1.08 16.02 -7.13
CA PHE A 64 2.09 16.28 -8.15
C PHE A 64 1.72 15.66 -9.51
N TRP A 65 1.31 14.39 -9.52
CA TRP A 65 1.08 13.61 -10.75
C TRP A 65 -0.24 13.88 -11.46
N HIS A 66 -1.21 14.51 -10.79
CA HIS A 66 -2.50 14.87 -11.39
C HIS A 66 -2.70 16.38 -11.54
N GLY A 67 -1.66 17.20 -11.29
CA GLY A 67 -1.73 18.65 -11.51
C GLY A 67 -2.68 19.41 -10.59
N CYS A 68 -2.75 19.05 -9.29
CA CYS A 68 -3.73 19.62 -8.35
C CYS A 68 -3.75 21.17 -8.39
N PRO A 69 -4.88 21.83 -8.71
CA PRO A 69 -4.93 23.28 -8.84
C PRO A 69 -4.72 24.02 -7.51
N MET A 70 -4.98 23.35 -6.38
CA MET A 70 -4.69 23.91 -5.05
C MET A 70 -3.19 23.87 -4.72
N CYS A 71 -2.47 22.83 -5.13
CA CYS A 71 -1.04 22.69 -4.82
C CYS A 71 -0.15 23.37 -5.88
N PHE A 72 -0.62 23.43 -7.12
CA PHE A 72 0.09 23.96 -8.28
C PHE A 72 -0.78 25.01 -8.98
N PRO A 73 -0.87 26.23 -8.41
CA PRO A 73 -1.70 27.31 -8.96
C PRO A 73 -1.12 27.88 -10.26
N ASN A 74 0.20 27.80 -10.45
CA ASN A 74 0.82 28.19 -11.71
C ASN A 74 0.63 27.09 -12.77
N ARG A 75 -0.36 27.29 -13.65
CA ARG A 75 -0.81 26.25 -14.60
C ARG A 75 0.16 26.01 -15.75
N THR A 76 0.97 27.01 -16.11
CA THR A 76 1.97 26.91 -17.18
C THR A 76 3.33 26.39 -16.69
N GLU A 77 3.47 26.12 -15.39
CA GLU A 77 4.69 25.53 -14.83
C GLU A 77 4.93 24.14 -15.47
N PRO A 78 6.15 23.88 -15.98
CA PRO A 78 6.48 22.58 -16.56
C PRO A 78 6.52 21.50 -15.46
N HIS A 79 5.96 20.33 -15.77
CA HIS A 79 5.98 19.19 -14.86
C HIS A 79 7.40 18.60 -14.79
N ALA A 80 8.07 18.73 -13.65
CA ALA A 80 9.49 18.42 -13.49
C ALA A 80 9.92 16.98 -13.85
N ARG A 81 8.99 16.03 -13.94
CA ARG A 81 9.25 14.63 -14.31
C ARG A 81 8.65 14.19 -15.65
N LEU A 82 7.75 14.99 -16.22
CA LEU A 82 7.08 14.69 -17.47
C LEU A 82 7.42 15.84 -18.41
N CYS A 83 8.58 15.72 -19.07
CA CYS A 83 9.05 16.72 -20.01
C CYS A 83 7.97 17.01 -21.05
N ASP A 84 7.87 18.27 -21.48
CA ASP A 84 6.89 18.78 -22.46
C ASP A 84 5.43 18.90 -21.99
N LEU A 85 5.12 18.55 -20.73
CA LEU A 85 3.80 18.78 -20.14
C LEU A 85 3.85 19.85 -19.05
N THR A 86 2.79 20.64 -18.95
CA THR A 86 2.58 21.60 -17.87
C THR A 86 1.70 21.01 -16.76
N MET A 87 1.65 21.67 -15.61
CA MET A 87 0.72 21.30 -14.54
C MET A 87 -0.75 21.38 -15.00
N ASP A 88 -1.06 22.20 -16.01
CA ASP A 88 -2.39 22.17 -16.64
C ASP A 88 -2.63 20.93 -17.48
N ASP A 89 -1.71 20.57 -18.37
CA ASP A 89 -1.88 19.42 -19.26
C ASP A 89 -2.12 18.12 -18.49
N VAL A 90 -1.36 17.94 -17.40
CA VAL A 90 -1.49 16.78 -16.51
C VAL A 90 -2.84 16.78 -15.78
N TYR A 91 -3.33 17.96 -15.37
CA TYR A 91 -4.65 18.09 -14.77
C TYR A 91 -5.79 17.83 -15.76
N GLN A 92 -5.70 18.37 -16.98
CA GLN A 92 -6.71 18.10 -18.01
C GLN A 92 -6.77 16.61 -18.34
N THR A 93 -5.61 15.95 -18.43
CA THR A 93 -5.52 14.49 -18.63
C THR A 93 -6.18 13.74 -17.47
N HIS A 94 -5.95 14.17 -16.22
CA HIS A 94 -6.62 13.60 -15.05
C HIS A 94 -8.15 13.80 -15.10
N GLN A 95 -8.63 15.00 -15.44
CA GLN A 95 -10.07 15.27 -15.60
C GLN A 95 -10.71 14.39 -16.68
N GLN A 96 -10.01 14.13 -17.78
CA GLN A 96 -10.46 13.21 -18.83
C GLN A 96 -10.52 11.76 -18.32
N LYS A 97 -9.52 11.31 -17.55
CA LYS A 97 -9.55 9.99 -16.87
C LYS A 97 -10.76 9.89 -15.95
N LEU A 98 -10.98 10.88 -15.07
CA LEU A 98 -12.13 10.90 -14.15
C LEU A 98 -13.47 10.85 -14.89
N THR A 99 -13.60 11.62 -15.97
CA THR A 99 -14.82 11.64 -16.78
C THR A 99 -15.09 10.28 -17.41
N THR A 100 -14.05 9.66 -17.97
CA THR A 100 -14.14 8.32 -18.58
C THR A 100 -14.53 7.28 -17.53
N LEU A 101 -13.90 7.30 -16.36
CA LEU A 101 -14.20 6.38 -15.27
C LEU A 101 -15.63 6.54 -14.76
N ARG A 102 -16.11 7.78 -14.57
CA ARG A 102 -17.50 8.05 -14.16
C ARG A 102 -18.53 7.54 -15.17
N GLN A 103 -18.24 7.66 -16.46
CA GLN A 103 -19.12 7.16 -17.52
C GLN A 103 -19.09 5.63 -17.64
N ALA A 104 -18.01 4.99 -17.20
CA ALA A 104 -17.85 3.54 -17.24
C ALA A 104 -18.61 2.81 -16.13
N VAL A 105 -18.99 3.51 -15.05
CA VAL A 105 -19.73 2.96 -13.90
C VAL A 105 -21.10 2.46 -14.36
N GLN A 106 -21.39 1.19 -14.13
CA GLN A 106 -22.69 0.57 -14.40
C GLN A 106 -23.29 -0.03 -13.13
N GLY A 107 -24.61 0.11 -12.94
CA GLY A 107 -25.32 -0.53 -11.83
C GLY A 107 -24.95 0.04 -10.46
N ASP A 108 -24.50 -0.84 -9.55
CA ASP A 108 -24.15 -0.56 -8.16
C ASP A 108 -22.65 -0.28 -7.93
N GLU A 109 -21.86 -0.23 -9.00
CA GLU A 109 -20.44 0.11 -8.97
C GLU A 109 -20.20 1.47 -8.29
N GLN A 110 -19.21 1.54 -7.40
CA GLN A 110 -18.78 2.78 -6.76
C GLN A 110 -17.32 3.08 -7.09
N ILE A 111 -17.00 4.34 -7.37
CA ILE A 111 -15.60 4.78 -7.47
C ILE A 111 -15.32 5.80 -6.37
N ARG A 112 -14.35 5.49 -5.51
CA ARG A 112 -13.89 6.37 -4.44
C ARG A 112 -12.53 6.95 -4.80
N TYR A 113 -12.51 8.26 -4.93
CA TYR A 113 -11.30 9.03 -5.22
C TYR A 113 -10.75 9.63 -3.93
N TYR A 114 -9.47 9.36 -3.66
CA TYR A 114 -8.74 9.93 -2.55
C TYR A 114 -7.53 10.69 -3.09
N ASP A 115 -7.51 12.00 -2.89
CA ASP A 115 -6.36 12.82 -3.27
C ASP A 115 -5.40 12.91 -2.08
N PHE A 116 -4.23 12.31 -2.22
CA PHE A 116 -3.16 12.48 -1.26
C PHE A 116 -2.31 13.68 -1.66
N LYS A 117 -2.29 14.68 -0.78
CA LYS A 117 -1.42 15.86 -0.90
C LYS A 117 0.04 15.43 -0.83
N SER A 118 0.63 15.15 -2.00
CA SER A 118 2.08 15.01 -2.23
C SER A 118 2.85 14.67 -0.95
N LEU A 119 2.54 13.52 -0.34
CA LEU A 119 2.94 13.24 1.04
C LEU A 119 4.45 13.43 1.18
N TYR A 120 5.21 12.97 0.19
CA TYR A 120 6.66 13.11 0.17
C TYR A 120 7.14 14.58 0.07
N PRO A 121 6.76 15.41 -0.92
CA PRO A 121 7.06 16.84 -0.88
C PRO A 121 6.56 17.60 0.36
N HIS A 122 5.38 17.25 0.87
CA HIS A 122 4.82 17.83 2.09
C HIS A 122 5.71 17.51 3.29
N VAL A 123 6.07 16.24 3.45
CA VAL A 123 6.98 15.74 4.50
C VAL A 123 8.34 16.41 4.35
N ASN A 124 8.91 16.50 3.14
CA ASN A 124 10.17 17.22 2.87
C ASN A 124 10.14 18.70 3.28
N LYS A 125 8.99 19.38 3.16
CA LYS A 125 8.86 20.80 3.47
C LYS A 125 8.55 21.08 4.94
N TYR A 126 7.73 20.25 5.57
CA TYR A 126 7.14 20.56 6.89
C TYR A 126 7.60 19.63 8.01
N CYS A 127 8.13 18.44 7.72
CA CYS A 127 8.61 17.53 8.76
C CYS A 127 10.07 17.81 9.12
N PRO A 128 10.47 17.56 10.37
CA PRO A 128 11.86 17.72 10.81
C PRO A 128 12.76 16.68 10.14
N TYR A 129 13.93 17.13 9.67
CA TYR A 129 15.01 16.29 9.15
C TYR A 129 16.25 16.39 10.03
N PRO A 130 16.96 15.27 10.27
CA PRO A 130 18.27 15.34 10.88
C PRO A 130 19.23 16.09 9.93
N VAL A 131 19.89 17.12 10.45
CA VAL A 131 20.89 17.91 9.71
C VAL A 131 22.18 18.02 10.52
N GLY A 132 23.32 18.03 9.83
CA GLY A 132 24.63 18.12 10.46
C GLY A 132 25.21 16.77 10.92
N HIS A 133 26.24 16.83 11.76
CA HIS A 133 26.92 15.63 12.27
C HIS A 133 26.11 14.98 13.41
N PRO A 134 25.93 13.65 13.40
CA PRO A 134 25.17 12.96 14.43
C PRO A 134 25.88 12.99 15.77
N THR A 135 25.11 13.08 16.86
CA THR A 135 25.61 12.84 18.22
C THR A 135 25.35 11.38 18.57
N ILE A 136 26.40 10.66 18.97
CA ILE A 136 26.30 9.24 19.32
C ILE A 136 26.05 9.13 20.82
N ILE A 137 24.92 8.51 21.18
CA ILE A 137 24.53 8.25 22.57
C ILE A 137 24.58 6.75 22.80
N THR A 138 25.48 6.30 23.67
CA THR A 138 25.70 4.87 23.93
C THR A 138 24.88 4.33 25.09
N GLN A 139 24.41 5.20 26.00
CA GLN A 139 23.62 4.83 27.17
C GLN A 139 22.48 5.84 27.38
N PRO A 140 21.46 5.87 26.50
CA PRO A 140 20.33 6.75 26.67
C PRO A 140 19.51 6.33 27.90
N SER A 141 18.99 7.31 28.65
CA SER A 141 17.96 7.02 29.64
C SER A 141 16.67 6.62 28.91
N ILE A 142 16.17 5.43 29.18
CA ILE A 142 14.95 4.87 28.58
C ILE A 142 13.81 4.70 29.60
N GLU A 143 13.93 5.33 30.77
CA GLU A 143 12.94 5.25 31.85
C GLU A 143 11.52 5.65 31.37
N HIS A 144 11.45 6.61 30.44
CA HIS A 144 10.21 7.08 29.81
C HIS A 144 10.01 6.55 28.37
N GLY A 145 10.72 5.47 28.01
CA GLY A 145 10.70 4.90 26.66
C GLY A 145 11.44 5.75 25.62
N LEU A 146 11.33 5.36 24.33
CA LEU A 146 12.06 6.00 23.23
C LEU A 146 11.36 7.23 22.63
N ALA A 147 10.10 7.50 23.01
CA ALA A 147 9.25 8.51 22.36
C ALA A 147 9.76 9.96 22.48
N HIS A 148 10.63 10.24 23.46
CA HIS A 148 11.21 11.57 23.68
C HIS A 148 12.53 11.79 22.92
N TRP A 149 13.05 10.75 22.26
CA TRP A 149 14.27 10.83 21.47
C TRP A 149 13.95 11.11 20.00
N PHE A 150 14.76 11.97 19.37
CA PHE A 150 14.74 12.18 17.92
C PHE A 150 16.05 11.69 17.32
N GLY A 151 16.00 10.64 16.49
CA GLY A 151 17.18 10.06 15.86
C GLY A 151 16.97 8.65 15.36
N VAL A 152 18.08 7.96 15.11
CA VAL A 152 18.12 6.55 14.69
C VAL A 152 18.66 5.72 15.85
N ALA A 153 17.98 4.63 16.18
CA ALA A 153 18.39 3.71 17.22
C ALA A 153 18.41 2.27 16.67
N PRO A 154 19.49 1.51 16.86
CA PRO A 154 19.46 0.08 16.62
C PRO A 154 18.60 -0.57 17.70
N VAL A 155 17.50 -1.20 17.30
CA VAL A 155 16.53 -1.82 18.22
C VAL A 155 16.16 -3.23 17.78
N THR A 156 15.73 -4.04 18.76
CA THR A 156 15.02 -5.30 18.52
C THR A 156 13.57 -5.08 18.88
N ILE A 157 12.66 -5.29 17.93
CA ILE A 157 11.23 -4.99 18.09
C ILE A 157 10.43 -6.30 18.15
N LEU A 158 9.67 -6.47 19.23
CA LEU A 158 8.65 -7.50 19.33
C LEU A 158 7.33 -6.98 18.76
N LEU A 159 6.88 -7.59 17.66
CA LEU A 159 5.66 -7.19 16.98
C LEU A 159 4.39 -7.68 17.71
N PRO A 160 3.26 -6.96 17.62
CA PRO A 160 1.94 -7.50 17.98
C PRO A 160 1.60 -8.75 17.16
N ARG A 161 0.74 -9.62 17.71
CA ARG A 161 0.33 -10.86 17.03
C ARG A 161 -0.69 -10.62 15.91
N ASP A 162 -1.59 -9.67 16.11
CA ASP A 162 -2.78 -9.48 15.25
C ASP A 162 -2.82 -8.07 14.66
N LEU A 163 -1.71 -7.62 14.07
CA LEU A 163 -1.66 -6.32 13.41
C LEU A 163 -2.16 -6.45 11.96
N TYR A 164 -3.28 -5.80 11.67
CA TYR A 164 -3.94 -5.87 10.36
C TYR A 164 -3.03 -5.43 9.19
N HIS A 165 -2.19 -4.41 9.42
CA HIS A 165 -1.23 -3.90 8.45
C HIS A 165 0.17 -3.90 9.07
N PRO A 166 0.96 -4.96 8.84
CA PRO A 166 2.35 -4.99 9.26
C PRO A 166 3.12 -3.83 8.59
N VAL A 167 3.78 -2.99 9.40
CA VAL A 167 4.48 -1.79 8.91
C VAL A 167 5.99 -1.89 8.96
N LEU A 168 6.52 -2.81 9.78
CA LEU A 168 7.96 -3.00 9.89
C LEU A 168 8.44 -3.90 8.76
N HIS A 169 9.34 -3.35 7.97
CA HIS A 169 9.95 -4.05 6.87
C HIS A 169 11.04 -5.00 7.38
N TYR A 170 11.19 -6.14 6.71
CA TYR A 170 12.22 -7.13 6.98
C TYR A 170 12.70 -7.71 5.65
N ARG A 171 14.02 -7.86 5.50
CA ARG A 171 14.60 -8.46 4.29
C ARG A 171 15.06 -9.88 4.60
N CYS A 172 14.53 -10.85 3.84
CA CYS A 172 14.95 -12.24 3.89
C CYS A 172 15.07 -12.78 2.46
N LYS A 173 16.21 -13.40 2.12
CA LYS A 173 16.51 -13.94 0.78
C LYS A 173 16.19 -12.95 -0.37
N ASP A 174 16.68 -11.71 -0.24
CA ASP A 174 16.46 -10.60 -1.20
C ASP A 174 15.01 -10.14 -1.40
N LYS A 175 14.05 -10.71 -0.65
CA LYS A 175 12.65 -10.30 -0.66
C LYS A 175 12.40 -9.29 0.46
N LEU A 176 11.70 -8.21 0.12
CA LEU A 176 11.18 -7.25 1.11
C LEU A 176 9.81 -7.75 1.59
N ILE A 177 9.69 -7.97 2.89
CA ILE A 177 8.50 -8.56 3.52
C ILE A 177 8.13 -7.69 4.73
N PHE A 178 6.85 -7.68 5.11
CA PHE A 178 6.35 -6.99 6.30
C PHE A 178 5.75 -8.03 7.25
N PRO A 179 6.56 -8.71 8.08
CA PRO A 179 6.08 -9.82 8.91
C PRO A 179 5.65 -9.38 10.31
N LEU A 180 4.95 -10.28 11.01
CA LEU A 180 4.65 -10.20 12.44
C LEU A 180 5.51 -11.13 13.31
N CYS A 181 6.40 -11.90 12.67
CA CYS A 181 7.32 -12.84 13.28
C CYS A 181 8.52 -13.07 12.35
N ALA A 182 9.75 -12.89 12.87
CA ALA A 182 10.98 -13.16 12.15
C ALA A 182 11.08 -14.63 11.71
N ALA A 183 10.95 -15.57 12.66
CA ALA A 183 11.06 -17.00 12.38
C ALA A 183 10.05 -17.52 11.34
N CYS A 184 8.80 -17.02 11.36
CA CYS A 184 7.80 -17.32 10.32
C CYS A 184 8.27 -16.96 8.92
N VAL A 185 9.00 -15.85 8.76
CA VAL A 185 9.53 -15.48 7.44
C VAL A 185 10.50 -16.54 6.97
N ASP A 186 11.43 -16.97 7.81
CA ASP A 186 12.44 -17.93 7.40
C ASP A 186 11.82 -19.29 7.03
N THR A 187 10.81 -19.74 7.77
CA THR A 187 10.09 -20.98 7.48
C THR A 187 9.22 -20.88 6.24
N LEU A 188 8.53 -19.76 6.04
CA LEU A 188 7.46 -19.65 5.06
C LEU A 188 7.84 -18.86 3.81
N VAL A 189 8.99 -18.18 3.75
CA VAL A 189 9.34 -17.26 2.64
C VAL A 189 9.10 -17.84 1.26
N ASP A 190 9.43 -19.13 1.07
CA ASP A 190 9.29 -19.85 -0.20
C ASP A 190 8.03 -20.74 -0.27
N ALA A 191 7.24 -20.80 0.80
CA ALA A 191 5.98 -21.53 0.80
C ALA A 191 4.93 -20.85 -0.11
N PRO A 192 4.04 -21.63 -0.75
CA PRO A 192 2.89 -21.10 -1.47
C PRO A 192 2.00 -20.23 -0.57
N LEU A 193 1.32 -19.25 -1.18
CA LEU A 193 0.45 -18.31 -0.44
C LEU A 193 -0.60 -19.05 0.39
N LEU A 194 -1.25 -20.08 -0.14
CA LEU A 194 -2.27 -20.86 0.58
C LEU A 194 -1.73 -21.57 1.85
N GLN A 195 -0.44 -21.92 1.86
CA GLN A 195 0.20 -22.54 3.02
C GLN A 195 0.66 -21.50 4.05
N LYS A 196 1.18 -20.35 3.59
CA LYS A 196 1.40 -19.18 4.44
C LYS A 196 0.13 -18.75 5.12
N VAL A 197 -0.97 -18.95 4.39
CA VAL A 197 -2.27 -18.59 4.84
C VAL A 197 -2.59 -19.44 6.08
N GLN A 198 -2.80 -20.74 5.92
CA GLN A 198 -3.26 -21.62 7.00
C GLN A 198 -2.30 -21.80 8.21
N TYR A 199 -1.12 -21.18 8.20
CA TYR A 199 -0.12 -21.28 9.24
C TYR A 199 -0.45 -20.42 10.48
N VAL A 200 -0.49 -21.06 11.65
CA VAL A 200 -0.62 -20.40 12.95
C VAL A 200 0.75 -20.32 13.62
N CYS A 201 1.19 -19.11 13.97
CA CYS A 201 2.48 -18.85 14.60
C CYS A 201 2.46 -19.17 16.11
N ASP A 202 3.23 -20.19 16.50
CA ASP A 202 3.45 -20.62 17.89
C ASP A 202 4.81 -20.17 18.47
N HIS A 203 5.65 -19.53 17.66
CA HIS A 203 6.97 -19.02 18.07
C HIS A 203 6.95 -18.16 19.34
N ALA A 204 8.01 -18.30 20.13
CA ALA A 204 8.25 -17.54 21.34
C ALA A 204 8.59 -16.07 21.03
N PRO A 205 8.40 -15.12 21.98
CA PRO A 205 8.70 -13.71 21.76
C PRO A 205 10.11 -13.43 21.23
N CYS A 206 11.13 -14.14 21.71
CA CYS A 206 12.52 -13.98 21.26
C CYS A 206 12.72 -14.37 19.78
N GLU A 207 12.02 -15.40 19.30
CA GLU A 207 12.09 -15.89 17.92
C GLU A 207 11.27 -15.02 16.95
N ARG A 208 10.25 -14.33 17.48
CA ARG A 208 9.39 -13.43 16.71
C ARG A 208 10.03 -12.07 16.46
N ALA A 209 10.90 -11.63 17.36
CA ALA A 209 11.42 -10.27 17.34
C ALA A 209 12.28 -9.99 16.10
N LEU A 210 12.10 -8.80 15.51
CA LEU A 210 12.95 -8.32 14.41
C LEU A 210 14.13 -7.53 14.98
N THR A 211 15.33 -7.82 14.49
CA THR A 211 16.56 -7.09 14.84
C THR A 211 17.17 -6.51 13.57
N GLY A 212 17.64 -5.26 13.64
CA GLY A 212 18.33 -4.62 12.52
C GLY A 212 17.40 -4.05 11.43
N THR A 213 16.14 -3.78 11.78
CA THR A 213 15.21 -2.97 10.96
C THR A 213 15.49 -1.49 11.08
#